data_AF-A0A1Q7FB77-F1
#
_entry.id   AF-A0A1Q7FB77-F1
#
_cell.length_a   1.000
_cell.length_b   1.000
_cell.length_c   1.000
_cell.angle_alpha   90.00
_cell.angle_beta   90.00
_cell.angle_gamma   90.00
#
_symmetry.space_group_name_H-M   'P 1'
#
loop_
_entity.id
_entity.type
_entity.pdbx_description
1 polymer ?
#
loop_
_entity_poly.entity_id
_entity_poly.type
_entity_poly.pdbx_seq_one_letter_code
_entity_poly.pdbx_strand_id
1 'polypeptide(L)'
;MYLSATSNVDLTDTPWSMGIYDQSGRLVGKSCKSGRTCSAQVTLGSGAAPWYSAAIGLQAPLANESTPAGQLLRTASQNAPLRDIQARSAAVQPSRVLWGVDSCKPLTGDAAAAGDLYPQVTRMYGPPDFWGRYLTTTPNCPGISAAEVAAAAAHHLGILPIYNEYYCSAVAGYDVGVSYAEGATSAAAGLGIPRGTVLMIDIEPPGEWCSGGVDATFIEGWYDGVSGAGYSPGYYGDGTGSSTFGQAWCTAVADRAEVATGSYLWSFEPSLLGRYTRATAPSYDPNQVACAGRMVAWQYVLSSGADPDVDSDEALSKLPLWYP
;
A
#
# COMPACT_ATOMS: atom_id res chain seq x y z
N MET A 1 -16.02 2.43 6.71
CA MET A 1 -14.94 1.52 6.24
C MET A 1 -15.57 0.45 5.35
N TYR A 2 -14.90 0.08 4.27
CA TYR A 2 -15.37 -0.95 3.34
C TYR A 2 -14.54 -2.23 3.48
N LEU A 3 -15.20 -3.36 3.64
CA LEU A 3 -14.60 -4.68 3.62
C LEU A 3 -14.96 -5.35 2.30
N SER A 4 -14.00 -6.02 1.69
CA SER A 4 -14.20 -6.89 0.54
C SER A 4 -13.50 -8.22 0.81
N ALA A 5 -14.21 -9.30 0.55
CA ALA A 5 -13.72 -10.66 0.60
C ALA A 5 -13.79 -11.26 -0.80
N THR A 6 -12.74 -11.97 -1.20
CA THR A 6 -12.66 -12.59 -2.53
C THR A 6 -12.38 -14.08 -2.38
N SER A 7 -13.05 -14.88 -3.20
CA SER A 7 -12.83 -16.32 -3.33
C SER A 7 -12.16 -16.64 -4.66
N ASN A 8 -11.42 -17.73 -4.69
CA ASN A 8 -10.80 -18.28 -5.90
C ASN A 8 -11.80 -19.06 -6.78
N VAL A 9 -13.05 -19.22 -6.36
CA VAL A 9 -14.11 -19.96 -7.07
C VAL A 9 -15.37 -19.10 -7.14
N ASP A 10 -16.08 -19.15 -8.26
CA ASP A 10 -17.40 -18.50 -8.38
C ASP A 10 -18.45 -19.24 -7.56
N LEU A 11 -19.10 -18.56 -6.61
CA LEU A 11 -20.07 -19.20 -5.71
C LEU A 11 -21.49 -19.28 -6.29
N THR A 12 -21.74 -18.63 -7.43
CA THR A 12 -23.09 -18.44 -8.02
C THR A 12 -23.89 -19.74 -8.11
N ASP A 13 -23.29 -20.79 -8.65
CA ASP A 13 -23.96 -22.08 -8.91
C ASP A 13 -23.65 -23.15 -7.85
N THR A 14 -23.04 -22.76 -6.73
CA THR A 14 -22.71 -23.66 -5.62
C THR A 14 -23.81 -23.64 -4.56
N PRO A 15 -23.87 -24.54 -3.57
CA PRO A 15 -24.75 -24.38 -2.40
C PRO A 15 -24.22 -23.34 -1.38
N TRP A 16 -22.97 -22.89 -1.54
CA TRP A 16 -22.26 -22.07 -0.55
C TRP A 16 -22.54 -20.57 -0.71
N SER A 17 -22.40 -19.85 0.40
CA SER A 17 -22.43 -18.38 0.45
C SER A 17 -21.16 -17.90 1.16
N MET A 18 -20.76 -16.65 0.90
CA MET A 18 -19.65 -15.99 1.57
C MET A 18 -20.17 -15.00 2.61
N GLY A 19 -19.51 -14.90 3.76
CA GLY A 19 -19.82 -13.92 4.80
C GLY A 19 -18.56 -13.34 5.43
N ILE A 20 -18.63 -12.07 5.84
CA ILE A 20 -17.56 -11.39 6.58
C ILE A 20 -17.94 -11.37 8.06
N TYR A 21 -17.00 -11.69 8.93
CA TYR A 21 -17.19 -11.82 10.37
C TYR A 21 -16.28 -10.88 11.11
N ASP A 22 -16.76 -10.27 12.19
CA ASP A 22 -15.91 -9.53 13.13
C ASP A 22 -15.18 -10.49 14.09
N GLN A 23 -14.30 -9.92 14.92
CA GLN A 23 -13.51 -10.62 15.92
C GLN A 23 -14.34 -11.37 16.98
N SER A 24 -15.62 -11.02 17.15
CA SER A 24 -16.56 -11.71 18.04
C SER A 24 -17.29 -12.87 17.36
N GLY A 25 -17.02 -13.10 16.07
CA GLY A 25 -17.69 -14.12 15.27
C GLY A 25 -19.09 -13.72 14.79
N ARG A 26 -19.46 -12.43 14.87
CA ARG A 26 -20.72 -11.95 14.29
C ARG A 26 -20.55 -11.66 12.81
N LEU A 27 -21.56 -12.05 12.03
CA LEU A 27 -21.65 -11.66 10.63
C LEU A 27 -21.79 -10.14 10.52
N VAL A 28 -21.01 -9.55 9.63
CA VAL A 28 -20.93 -8.13 9.34
C VAL A 28 -21.59 -7.91 7.98
N GLY A 29 -22.72 -7.21 7.98
CA GLY A 29 -23.55 -7.08 6.78
C GLY A 29 -24.31 -8.36 6.46
N LYS A 30 -24.56 -8.59 5.17
CA LYS A 30 -25.28 -9.78 4.65
C LYS A 30 -24.28 -10.76 4.04
N SER A 31 -24.61 -12.04 4.08
CA SER A 31 -23.87 -13.03 3.28
C SER A 31 -24.14 -12.82 1.78
N CYS A 32 -23.12 -13.00 0.95
CA CYS A 32 -23.21 -12.88 -0.50
C CYS A 32 -23.27 -14.27 -1.16
N LYS A 33 -24.27 -14.46 -2.03
CA LYS A 33 -24.53 -15.75 -2.69
C LYS A 33 -23.89 -15.86 -4.07
N SER A 34 -23.81 -14.74 -4.79
CA SER A 34 -23.43 -14.69 -6.19
C SER A 34 -22.02 -14.14 -6.37
N GLY A 35 -21.29 -14.68 -7.34
CA GLY A 35 -19.99 -14.21 -7.78
C GLY A 35 -18.83 -14.68 -6.89
N ARG A 36 -17.69 -14.00 -7.05
CA ARG A 36 -16.45 -14.28 -6.32
C ARG A 36 -16.22 -13.37 -5.12
N THR A 37 -16.98 -12.28 -5.02
CA THR A 37 -16.73 -11.20 -4.06
C THR A 37 -17.91 -11.01 -3.12
N CYS A 38 -17.59 -10.64 -1.87
CA CYS A 38 -18.57 -10.22 -0.89
C CYS A 38 -18.08 -8.98 -0.15
N SER A 39 -18.95 -7.99 -0.01
CA SER A 39 -18.57 -6.72 0.60
C SER A 39 -19.50 -6.29 1.72
N ALA A 40 -18.94 -5.61 2.71
CA ALA A 40 -19.68 -5.06 3.83
C ALA A 40 -19.16 -3.66 4.20
N GLN A 41 -20.08 -2.79 4.60
CA GLN A 41 -19.71 -1.51 5.21
C GLN A 41 -19.76 -1.61 6.72
N VAL A 42 -18.72 -1.08 7.38
CA VAL A 42 -18.61 -1.05 8.83
C VAL A 42 -18.29 0.35 9.30
N THR A 43 -18.97 0.75 10.37
CA THR A 43 -18.64 1.94 11.15
C THR A 43 -17.65 1.54 12.23
N LEU A 44 -16.47 2.14 12.22
CA LEU A 44 -15.48 1.93 13.27
C LEU A 44 -15.78 2.88 14.44
N GLY A 45 -15.76 2.35 15.67
CA GLY A 45 -15.78 3.16 16.88
C GLY A 45 -14.40 3.73 17.22
N SER A 46 -14.32 4.55 18.27
CA SER A 46 -13.05 4.95 18.86
C SER A 46 -12.41 3.76 19.58
N GLY A 47 -11.21 3.35 19.17
CA GLY A 47 -10.50 2.22 19.79
C GLY A 47 -9.46 1.55 18.89
N ALA A 48 -8.95 0.41 19.36
CA ALA A 48 -8.08 -0.46 18.56
C ALA A 48 -8.82 -0.98 17.31
N ALA A 49 -8.08 -1.15 16.21
CA ALA A 49 -8.67 -1.64 14.97
C ALA A 49 -9.20 -3.08 15.17
N PRO A 50 -10.51 -3.34 14.97
CA PRO A 50 -11.08 -4.67 15.13
C PRO A 50 -10.58 -5.61 14.03
N TRP A 51 -10.54 -6.91 14.32
CA TRP A 51 -10.22 -7.94 13.33
C TRP A 51 -11.46 -8.41 12.59
N TYR A 52 -11.28 -8.79 11.32
CA TYR A 52 -12.32 -9.38 10.47
C TYR A 52 -11.81 -10.64 9.77
N SER A 53 -12.68 -11.60 9.50
CA SER A 53 -12.37 -12.75 8.64
C SER A 53 -13.51 -13.02 7.67
N ALA A 54 -13.20 -13.56 6.49
CA ALA A 54 -14.21 -14.07 5.58
C ALA A 54 -14.38 -15.58 5.78
N ALA A 55 -15.59 -16.09 5.59
CA ALA A 55 -15.83 -17.52 5.57
C ALA A 55 -16.85 -17.92 4.49
N ILE A 56 -16.68 -19.11 3.95
CA ILE A 56 -17.60 -19.75 3.00
C ILE A 56 -18.33 -20.86 3.74
N GLY A 57 -19.67 -20.87 3.66
CA GLY A 57 -20.53 -21.82 4.37
C GLY A 57 -21.97 -21.81 3.87
N LEU A 58 -22.83 -22.65 4.44
CA LEU A 58 -24.25 -22.72 4.10
C LEU A 58 -25.02 -21.57 4.76
N GLN A 59 -25.89 -20.95 3.98
CA GLN A 59 -26.88 -20.02 4.50
C GLN A 59 -28.08 -20.80 5.07
N ALA A 60 -28.68 -20.30 6.15
CA ALA A 60 -29.89 -20.91 6.69
C ALA A 60 -31.01 -20.92 5.61
N PRO A 61 -31.81 -22.00 5.51
CA PRO A 61 -32.87 -22.09 4.50
C PRO A 61 -33.82 -20.89 4.59
N LEU A 62 -34.14 -20.29 3.45
CA LEU A 62 -35.11 -19.19 3.40
C LEU A 62 -36.52 -19.74 3.69
N ALA A 63 -37.21 -19.14 4.66
CA ALA A 63 -38.61 -19.46 4.96
C ALA A 63 -39.54 -19.02 3.82
N ASN A 64 -40.68 -19.71 3.69
CA ASN A 64 -41.64 -19.52 2.60
C ASN A 64 -42.13 -18.06 2.49
N GLU A 65 -42.01 -17.49 1.29
CA GLU A 65 -42.01 -16.04 1.04
C GLU A 65 -43.38 -15.37 1.04
N SER A 66 -44.45 -16.14 1.06
CA SER A 66 -45.83 -15.68 0.86
C SER A 66 -46.47 -14.99 2.07
N THR A 67 -45.75 -14.87 3.19
CA THR A 67 -46.28 -14.26 4.42
C THR A 67 -45.37 -13.14 4.94
N PRO A 68 -45.91 -12.12 5.63
CA PRO A 68 -45.10 -11.12 6.33
C PRO A 68 -44.10 -11.73 7.31
N ALA A 69 -44.47 -12.83 7.96
CA ALA A 69 -43.57 -13.62 8.80
C ALA A 69 -42.41 -14.23 7.98
N GLY A 70 -42.69 -14.73 6.77
CA GLY A 70 -41.68 -15.21 5.82
C GLY A 70 -40.70 -14.13 5.36
N GLN A 71 -41.17 -12.90 5.14
CA GLN A 71 -40.30 -11.76 4.80
C GLN A 71 -39.38 -11.36 5.96
N LEU A 72 -39.89 -11.35 7.20
CA LEU A 72 -39.08 -11.12 8.41
C LEU A 72 -38.04 -12.24 8.63
N LEU A 73 -38.45 -13.49 8.49
CA LEU A 73 -37.57 -14.65 8.59
C LEU A 73 -36.48 -14.65 7.51
N ARG A 74 -36.77 -14.17 6.31
CA ARG A 74 -35.77 -13.97 5.24
C ARG A 74 -34.70 -12.96 5.66
N THR A 75 -35.12 -11.81 6.19
CA THR A 75 -34.19 -10.75 6.61
C THR A 75 -33.32 -11.23 7.78
N ALA A 76 -33.91 -11.96 8.73
CA ALA A 76 -33.17 -12.59 9.82
C ALA A 76 -32.18 -13.66 9.32
N SER A 77 -32.57 -14.48 8.34
CA SER A 77 -31.73 -15.54 7.75
C SER A 77 -30.57 -14.99 6.89
N GLN A 78 -30.73 -13.80 6.30
CA GLN A 78 -29.67 -13.10 5.55
C GLN A 78 -28.60 -12.47 6.45
N ASN A 79 -28.95 -12.19 7.70
CA ASN A 79 -28.05 -11.63 8.71
C ASN A 79 -27.55 -12.70 9.70
N ALA A 80 -27.97 -13.96 9.53
CA ALA A 80 -27.57 -15.06 10.38
C ALA A 80 -26.16 -15.55 10.00
N PRO A 81 -25.34 -16.00 10.97
CA PRO A 81 -24.06 -16.65 10.69
C PRO A 81 -24.24 -17.85 9.76
N LEU A 82 -23.28 -18.04 8.86
CA LEU A 82 -23.20 -19.23 8.02
C LEU A 82 -22.93 -20.47 8.88
N ARG A 83 -23.45 -21.61 8.41
CA ARG A 83 -23.24 -22.93 8.98
C ARG A 83 -22.29 -23.74 8.10
N ASP A 84 -21.80 -24.86 8.61
CA ASP A 84 -20.98 -25.82 7.86
C ASP A 84 -19.85 -25.13 7.07
N ILE A 85 -19.02 -24.37 7.81
CA ILE A 85 -17.94 -23.55 7.25
C ILE A 85 -16.94 -24.46 6.52
N GLN A 86 -16.75 -24.23 5.23
CA GLN A 86 -15.83 -24.98 4.37
C GLN A 86 -14.44 -24.36 4.35
N ALA A 87 -14.37 -23.03 4.38
CA ALA A 87 -13.14 -22.27 4.34
C ALA A 87 -13.28 -20.99 5.15
N ARG A 88 -12.18 -20.56 5.76
CA ARG A 88 -12.07 -19.28 6.47
C ARG A 88 -10.74 -18.61 6.10
N SER A 89 -10.78 -17.32 5.80
CA SER A 89 -9.57 -16.53 5.57
C SER A 89 -8.79 -16.34 6.88
N ALA A 90 -7.52 -15.95 6.78
CA ALA A 90 -6.84 -15.32 7.90
C ALA A 90 -7.63 -14.08 8.39
N ALA A 91 -7.49 -13.77 9.67
CA ALA A 91 -8.05 -12.54 10.23
C ALA A 91 -7.24 -11.33 9.71
N VAL A 92 -7.92 -10.26 9.34
CA VAL A 92 -7.35 -9.02 8.85
C VAL A 92 -7.85 -7.84 9.68
N GLN A 93 -6.97 -6.89 9.96
CA GLN A 93 -7.40 -5.57 10.43
C GLN A 93 -7.65 -4.66 9.22
N PRO A 94 -8.62 -3.75 9.32
CA PRO A 94 -8.77 -2.68 8.34
C PRO A 94 -7.48 -1.90 8.24
N SER A 95 -7.01 -1.68 7.02
CA SER A 95 -5.97 -0.70 6.80
C SER A 95 -6.53 0.69 7.08
N ARG A 96 -5.81 1.47 7.87
CA ARG A 96 -6.04 2.91 7.96
C ARG A 96 -5.34 3.56 6.78
N VAL A 97 -5.94 4.61 6.25
CA VAL A 97 -5.24 5.52 5.33
C VAL A 97 -4.43 6.47 6.20
N LEU A 98 -3.13 6.44 6.01
CA LEU A 98 -2.15 7.35 6.57
C LEU A 98 -1.96 8.47 5.55
N TRP A 99 -1.87 9.71 6.02
CA TRP A 99 -1.52 10.84 5.17
C TRP A 99 -0.04 11.17 5.38
N GLY A 100 0.70 11.35 4.30
CA GLY A 100 2.13 11.60 4.36
C GLY A 100 2.59 12.51 3.24
N VAL A 101 3.90 12.69 3.20
CA VAL A 101 4.60 13.43 2.16
C VAL A 101 5.89 12.69 1.82
N ASP A 102 6.50 12.98 0.69
CA ASP A 102 7.89 12.64 0.43
C ASP A 102 8.66 13.87 -0.05
N SER A 103 9.98 13.85 0.11
CA SER A 103 10.81 14.95 -0.34
C SER A 103 12.26 14.54 -0.60
N CYS A 104 12.84 15.18 -1.60
CA CYS A 104 14.28 15.16 -1.84
C CYS A 104 15.06 15.78 -0.66
N LYS A 105 14.61 16.96 -0.21
CA LYS A 105 15.17 17.69 0.93
C LYS A 105 14.92 16.98 2.26
N PRO A 106 15.79 17.16 3.28
CA PRO A 106 15.59 16.57 4.58
C PRO A 106 14.41 17.21 5.33
N LEU A 107 13.72 16.44 6.17
CA LEU A 107 12.60 16.96 6.97
C LEU A 107 13.06 17.95 8.07
N THR A 108 14.31 17.80 8.50
CA THR A 108 15.09 18.78 9.27
C THR A 108 15.80 19.74 8.32
N GLY A 109 15.95 21.02 8.66
CA GLY A 109 16.29 22.08 7.70
C GLY A 109 17.56 21.91 6.88
N ASP A 110 17.57 22.63 5.75
CA ASP A 110 18.68 22.80 4.82
C ASP A 110 19.49 24.06 5.18
N ALA A 111 20.82 24.01 5.07
CA ALA A 111 21.69 25.17 5.24
C ALA A 111 21.49 26.24 4.14
N ALA A 112 20.85 25.89 3.02
CA ALA A 112 20.64 26.76 1.86
C ALA A 112 19.18 27.27 1.68
N ALA A 113 18.21 26.81 2.46
CA ALA A 113 16.80 27.22 2.35
C ALA A 113 16.21 27.59 3.72
N ALA A 114 15.27 28.53 3.74
CA ALA A 114 14.71 29.10 4.96
C ALA A 114 13.92 28.09 5.81
N GLY A 115 14.60 27.37 6.70
CA GLY A 115 14.02 26.63 7.82
C GLY A 115 13.65 25.17 7.55
N ASP A 116 13.39 24.44 8.64
CA ASP A 116 13.00 23.02 8.65
C ASP A 116 11.73 22.76 7.81
N LEU A 117 11.71 21.68 7.00
CA LEU A 117 10.55 21.32 6.18
C LEU A 117 9.38 20.82 7.03
N TYR A 118 9.65 20.06 8.10
CA TYR A 118 8.60 19.49 8.93
C TYR A 118 7.66 20.54 9.57
N PRO A 119 8.15 21.64 10.19
CA PRO A 119 7.29 22.73 10.66
C PRO A 119 6.49 23.42 9.54
N GLN A 120 7.05 23.53 8.33
CA GLN A 120 6.35 24.14 7.20
C GLN A 120 5.17 23.26 6.75
N VAL A 121 5.40 21.97 6.56
CA VAL A 121 4.35 20.98 6.26
C VAL A 121 3.29 20.97 7.35
N THR A 122 3.69 20.90 8.62
CA THR A 122 2.75 20.88 9.75
C THR A 122 1.87 22.13 9.78
N ARG A 123 2.44 23.32 9.54
CA ARG A 123 1.71 24.58 9.53
C ARG A 123 0.76 24.71 8.32
N MET A 124 1.18 24.24 7.15
CA MET A 124 0.52 24.58 5.89
C MET A 124 -0.34 23.44 5.30
N TYR A 125 -0.08 22.19 5.70
CA TYR A 125 -0.81 20.98 5.29
C TYR A 125 -1.39 20.20 6.47
N GLY A 126 -0.72 20.25 7.63
CA GLY A 126 -1.03 19.42 8.78
C GLY A 126 0.10 18.42 9.05
N PRO A 127 0.13 17.81 10.26
CA PRO A 127 1.20 16.90 10.63
C PRO A 127 1.08 15.58 9.83
N PRO A 128 2.13 15.13 9.15
CA PRO A 128 2.14 13.86 8.43
C PRO A 128 2.23 12.66 9.39
N ASP A 129 1.65 11.53 8.98
CA ASP A 129 1.77 10.23 9.65
C ASP A 129 3.04 9.49 9.18
N PHE A 130 3.53 9.78 7.97
CA PHE A 130 4.80 9.26 7.45
C PHE A 130 5.49 10.24 6.49
N TRP A 131 6.78 10.02 6.25
CA TRP A 131 7.60 10.81 5.34
C TRP A 131 8.49 9.92 4.46
N GLY A 132 8.40 10.03 3.13
CA GLY A 132 9.28 9.36 2.17
C GLY A 132 10.64 10.03 2.07
N ARG A 133 11.72 9.26 2.34
CA ARG A 133 13.09 9.77 2.39
C ARG A 133 14.09 8.82 1.76
N TYR A 134 15.11 9.40 1.13
CA TYR A 134 16.11 8.66 0.37
C TYR A 134 17.16 8.01 1.27
N LEU A 135 17.47 6.74 1.04
CA LEU A 135 18.43 5.95 1.80
C LEU A 135 19.86 6.46 1.64
N THR A 136 20.20 6.95 0.45
CA THR A 136 21.55 7.36 0.08
C THR A 136 21.58 8.81 -0.43
N THR A 137 22.77 9.40 -0.40
CA THR A 137 22.99 10.74 -0.92
C THR A 137 23.31 10.68 -2.40
N THR A 138 22.45 11.28 -3.21
CA THR A 138 22.69 11.53 -4.64
C THR A 138 23.10 13.00 -4.84
N PRO A 139 23.56 13.41 -6.04
CA PRO A 139 23.86 14.81 -6.32
C PRO A 139 22.68 15.77 -6.08
N ASN A 140 21.45 15.26 -6.16
CA ASN A 140 20.23 16.07 -6.04
C ASN A 140 19.57 15.93 -4.67
N CYS A 141 19.57 14.73 -4.08
CA CYS A 141 18.86 14.44 -2.84
C CYS A 141 19.78 13.92 -1.74
N PRO A 142 19.86 14.61 -0.59
CA PRO A 142 20.57 14.09 0.57
C PRO A 142 19.87 12.84 1.13
N GLY A 143 20.68 11.86 1.51
CA GLY A 143 20.20 10.67 2.20
C GLY A 143 19.77 10.95 3.64
N ILE A 144 19.03 10.02 4.23
CA ILE A 144 18.56 10.08 5.61
C ILE A 144 19.74 10.30 6.56
N SER A 145 19.62 11.32 7.42
CA SER A 145 20.61 11.61 8.46
C SER A 145 20.16 11.18 9.85
N ALA A 146 21.10 11.02 10.78
CA ALA A 146 20.76 10.77 12.19
C ALA A 146 19.87 11.87 12.82
N ALA A 147 19.97 13.12 12.34
CA ALA A 147 19.11 14.20 12.78
C ALA A 147 17.66 14.00 12.32
N GLU A 148 17.46 13.53 11.08
CA GLU A 148 16.13 13.19 10.57
C GLU A 148 15.53 12.00 11.33
N VAL A 149 16.33 10.97 11.62
CA VAL A 149 15.89 9.82 12.41
C VAL A 149 15.43 10.24 13.80
N ALA A 150 16.21 11.09 14.49
CA ALA A 150 15.84 11.62 15.80
C ALA A 150 14.57 12.49 15.75
N ALA A 151 14.43 13.32 14.70
CA ALA A 151 13.24 14.14 14.50
C ALA A 151 12.00 13.29 14.22
N ALA A 152 12.12 12.24 13.38
CA ALA A 152 11.02 11.32 13.11
C ALA A 152 10.55 10.60 14.39
N ALA A 153 11.49 10.10 15.20
CA ALA A 153 11.19 9.47 16.49
C ALA A 153 10.47 10.44 17.45
N ALA A 154 10.95 11.68 17.56
CA ALA A 154 10.37 12.72 18.41
C ALA A 154 8.94 13.11 18.00
N HIS A 155 8.60 12.95 16.72
CA HIS A 155 7.29 13.28 16.16
C HIS A 155 6.38 12.06 15.96
N HIS A 156 6.80 10.86 16.34
CA HIS A 156 6.09 9.60 16.07
C HIS A 156 5.75 9.41 14.58
N LEU A 157 6.69 9.82 13.72
CA LEU A 157 6.57 9.84 12.28
C LEU A 157 7.19 8.58 11.68
N GLY A 158 6.47 7.89 10.80
CA GLY A 158 7.04 6.79 10.02
C GLY A 158 7.96 7.31 8.92
N ILE A 159 9.07 6.65 8.66
CA ILE A 159 9.92 6.89 7.49
C ILE A 159 9.59 5.82 6.44
N LEU A 160 9.33 6.24 5.20
CA LEU A 160 9.27 5.38 4.03
C LEU A 160 10.63 5.45 3.32
N PRO A 161 11.51 4.43 3.44
CA PRO A 161 12.84 4.48 2.85
C PRO A 161 12.81 4.23 1.34
N ILE A 162 13.45 5.13 0.58
CA ILE A 162 13.47 5.13 -0.88
C ILE A 162 14.91 4.96 -1.36
N TYR A 163 15.16 4.06 -2.30
CA TYR A 163 16.45 3.93 -2.97
C TYR A 163 16.38 4.58 -4.34
N ASN A 164 17.25 5.57 -4.58
CA ASN A 164 17.34 6.26 -5.86
C ASN A 164 18.77 6.43 -6.41
N GLU A 165 19.75 5.71 -5.84
CA GLU A 165 21.12 5.69 -6.38
C GLU A 165 21.26 4.64 -7.49
N TYR A 166 20.63 4.93 -8.62
CA TYR A 166 20.61 4.04 -9.78
C TYR A 166 20.75 4.81 -11.09
N TYR A 167 21.08 4.10 -12.17
CA TYR A 167 20.93 4.66 -13.51
C TYR A 167 19.48 4.49 -13.97
N CYS A 168 18.69 5.57 -13.88
CA CYS A 168 17.26 5.52 -14.15
C CYS A 168 16.88 5.16 -15.58
N SER A 169 17.82 5.28 -16.51
CA SER A 169 17.64 4.80 -17.88
C SER A 169 18.07 3.34 -18.11
N ALA A 170 18.52 2.61 -17.08
CA ALA A 170 18.73 1.17 -17.13
C ALA A 170 18.27 0.47 -15.85
N VAL A 171 16.95 0.33 -15.71
CA VAL A 171 16.29 -0.47 -14.68
C VAL A 171 15.91 -1.83 -15.28
N ALA A 172 16.89 -2.51 -15.90
CA ALA A 172 16.67 -3.69 -16.74
C ALA A 172 17.68 -4.80 -16.41
N GLY A 173 17.22 -6.05 -16.44
CA GLY A 173 18.02 -7.23 -16.14
C GLY A 173 18.05 -7.62 -14.66
N TYR A 174 18.06 -8.93 -14.41
CA TYR A 174 18.09 -9.53 -13.08
C TYR A 174 19.29 -9.09 -12.24
N ASP A 175 20.52 -9.20 -12.78
CA ASP A 175 21.74 -8.86 -12.04
C ASP A 175 21.79 -7.38 -11.64
N VAL A 176 21.18 -6.50 -12.45
CA VAL A 176 21.05 -5.08 -12.13
C VAL A 176 20.07 -4.89 -10.97
N GLY A 177 18.93 -5.57 -10.99
CA GLY A 177 17.96 -5.59 -9.88
C GLY A 177 18.59 -6.04 -8.56
N VAL A 178 19.38 -7.12 -8.60
CA VAL A 178 20.12 -7.62 -7.43
C VAL A 178 21.15 -6.58 -6.96
N SER A 179 21.93 -6.01 -7.87
CA SER A 179 22.96 -5.01 -7.50
C SER A 179 22.37 -3.78 -6.84
N TYR A 180 21.22 -3.27 -7.31
CA TYR A 180 20.54 -2.14 -6.67
C TYR A 180 19.94 -2.53 -5.32
N ALA A 181 19.41 -3.75 -5.19
CA ALA A 181 18.96 -4.27 -3.90
C ALA A 181 20.11 -4.38 -2.88
N GLU A 182 21.31 -4.78 -3.30
CA GLU A 182 22.49 -4.80 -2.43
C GLU A 182 22.86 -3.39 -1.94
N GLY A 183 22.82 -2.39 -2.83
CA GLY A 183 23.01 -0.99 -2.45
C GLY A 183 22.00 -0.50 -1.42
N ALA A 184 20.71 -0.74 -1.69
CA ALA A 184 19.62 -0.34 -0.80
C ALA A 184 19.69 -1.02 0.57
N THR A 185 19.92 -2.33 0.59
CA THR A 185 19.96 -3.12 1.83
C THR A 185 21.21 -2.82 2.66
N SER A 186 22.35 -2.53 2.04
CA SER A 186 23.56 -2.04 2.71
C SER A 186 23.33 -0.68 3.36
N ALA A 187 22.71 0.27 2.64
CA ALA A 187 22.36 1.59 3.18
C ALA A 187 21.37 1.48 4.35
N ALA A 188 20.33 0.66 4.20
CA ALA A 188 19.35 0.41 5.25
C ALA A 188 19.99 -0.20 6.51
N ALA A 189 20.90 -1.17 6.35
CA ALA A 189 21.64 -1.76 7.45
C ALA A 189 22.56 -0.73 8.15
N GLY A 190 23.23 0.15 7.38
CA GLY A 190 24.07 1.22 7.91
C GLY A 190 23.29 2.26 8.74
N LEU A 191 22.03 2.49 8.40
CA LEU A 191 21.09 3.35 9.15
C LEU A 191 20.44 2.64 10.35
N GLY A 192 20.66 1.34 10.52
CA GLY A 192 20.03 0.54 11.58
C GLY A 192 18.55 0.26 11.34
N ILE A 193 18.09 0.31 10.08
CA ILE A 193 16.69 0.05 9.73
C ILE A 193 16.38 -1.42 10.03
N PRO A 194 15.34 -1.72 10.83
CA PRO A 194 14.99 -3.09 11.18
C PRO A 194 14.59 -3.93 9.96
N ARG A 195 14.90 -5.23 10.02
CA ARG A 195 14.36 -6.22 9.09
C ARG A 195 12.82 -6.21 9.10
N GLY A 196 12.23 -6.51 7.96
CA GLY A 196 10.78 -6.45 7.73
C GLY A 196 10.29 -5.08 7.24
N THR A 197 11.07 -4.01 7.44
CA THR A 197 10.77 -2.69 6.87
C THR A 197 10.80 -2.72 5.34
N VAL A 198 9.90 -1.96 4.70
CA VAL A 198 9.88 -1.80 3.25
C VAL A 198 11.08 -0.99 2.76
N LEU A 199 11.72 -1.43 1.68
CA LEU A 199 12.65 -0.61 0.92
C LEU A 199 12.03 -0.39 -0.45
N MET A 200 11.77 0.87 -0.80
CA MET A 200 11.16 1.23 -2.06
C MET A 200 12.23 1.49 -3.11
N ILE A 201 12.21 0.80 -4.25
CA ILE A 201 12.95 1.28 -5.43
C ILE A 201 12.13 2.38 -6.10
N ASP A 202 12.77 3.53 -6.32
CA ASP A 202 12.23 4.60 -7.14
C ASP A 202 12.38 4.20 -8.61
N ILE A 203 11.27 3.94 -9.32
CA ILE A 203 11.29 3.69 -10.78
C ILE A 203 10.57 4.86 -11.43
N GLU A 204 11.35 5.89 -11.72
CA GLU A 204 10.84 7.11 -12.34
C GLU A 204 10.15 6.84 -13.69
N PRO A 205 9.06 7.56 -14.01
CA PRO A 205 8.44 7.46 -15.31
C PRO A 205 9.33 8.03 -16.44
N PRO A 206 8.97 7.77 -17.71
CA PRO A 206 9.65 8.39 -18.85
C PRO A 206 9.59 9.93 -18.76
N GLY A 207 10.75 10.56 -18.89
CA GLY A 207 10.92 12.02 -18.83
C GLY A 207 12.18 12.47 -19.57
N GLU A 208 12.56 13.74 -19.40
CA GLU A 208 13.73 14.32 -20.08
C GLU A 208 15.05 13.61 -19.72
N TRP A 209 15.15 13.07 -18.50
CA TRP A 209 16.37 12.50 -17.94
C TRP A 209 16.29 10.99 -17.66
N CYS A 210 15.08 10.41 -17.73
CA CYS A 210 14.79 9.02 -17.43
C CYS A 210 14.03 8.38 -18.60
N SER A 211 14.46 7.21 -19.07
CA SER A 211 13.70 6.48 -20.10
C SER A 211 12.40 5.85 -19.57
N GLY A 212 12.27 5.71 -18.24
CA GLY A 212 11.22 4.92 -17.59
C GLY A 212 11.24 3.43 -17.95
N GLY A 213 12.37 2.96 -18.49
CA GLY A 213 12.55 1.59 -18.94
C GLY A 213 12.79 0.65 -17.76
N VAL A 214 11.82 -0.21 -17.49
CA VAL A 214 11.91 -1.33 -16.54
C VAL A 214 11.49 -2.63 -17.20
N ASP A 215 12.12 -3.75 -16.83
CA ASP A 215 11.70 -5.09 -17.26
C ASP A 215 11.36 -6.02 -16.09
N ALA A 216 10.74 -7.15 -16.42
CA ALA A 216 10.32 -8.15 -15.44
C ALA A 216 11.50 -8.72 -14.64
N THR A 217 12.62 -8.98 -15.29
CA THR A 217 13.79 -9.61 -14.66
C THR A 217 14.44 -8.69 -13.64
N PHE A 218 14.43 -7.37 -13.86
CA PHE A 218 14.85 -6.39 -12.87
C PHE A 218 13.98 -6.46 -11.61
N ILE A 219 12.65 -6.51 -11.78
CA ILE A 219 11.70 -6.63 -10.67
C ILE A 219 11.99 -7.90 -9.86
N GLU A 220 12.26 -9.02 -10.53
CA GLU A 220 12.63 -10.28 -9.87
C GLU A 220 13.96 -10.18 -9.12
N GLY A 221 14.98 -9.54 -9.71
CA GLY A 221 16.28 -9.34 -9.07
C GLY A 221 16.19 -8.45 -7.82
N TRP A 222 15.43 -7.35 -7.89
CA TRP A 222 15.16 -6.50 -6.73
C TRP A 222 14.41 -7.27 -5.65
N TYR A 223 13.38 -8.03 -6.03
CA TYR A 223 12.62 -8.87 -5.11
C TYR A 223 13.51 -9.83 -4.32
N ASP A 224 14.38 -10.58 -5.02
CA ASP A 224 15.25 -11.57 -4.39
C ASP A 224 16.32 -10.93 -3.50
N GLY A 225 16.94 -9.84 -3.96
CA GLY A 225 17.97 -9.15 -3.19
C GLY A 225 17.41 -8.54 -1.89
N VAL A 226 16.29 -7.82 -1.97
CA VAL A 226 15.67 -7.18 -0.79
C VAL A 226 15.09 -8.21 0.17
N SER A 227 14.35 -9.20 -0.34
CA SER A 227 13.78 -10.26 0.49
C SER A 227 14.86 -11.13 1.14
N GLY A 228 15.94 -11.44 0.40
CA GLY A 228 17.08 -12.22 0.88
C GLY A 228 17.83 -11.55 2.03
N ALA A 229 17.88 -10.21 2.06
CA ALA A 229 18.42 -9.44 3.18
C ALA A 229 17.48 -9.36 4.40
N GLY A 230 16.23 -9.80 4.24
CA GLY A 230 15.20 -9.80 5.28
C GLY A 230 14.39 -8.49 5.36
N TYR A 231 14.41 -7.67 4.31
CA TYR A 231 13.56 -6.49 4.17
C TYR A 231 12.34 -6.82 3.30
N SER A 232 11.37 -5.90 3.24
CA SER A 232 10.19 -6.05 2.38
C SER A 232 10.41 -5.30 1.05
N PRO A 233 10.32 -5.96 -0.12
CA PRO A 233 10.45 -5.27 -1.41
C PRO A 233 9.29 -4.31 -1.67
N GLY A 234 9.60 -3.06 -2.01
CA GLY A 234 8.65 -2.05 -2.48
C GLY A 234 9.05 -1.51 -3.85
N TYR A 235 8.06 -1.13 -4.67
CA TYR A 235 8.25 -0.49 -5.97
C TYR A 235 7.41 0.77 -6.10
N TYR A 236 8.06 1.89 -6.38
CA TYR A 236 7.43 3.13 -6.80
C TYR A 236 7.42 3.20 -8.33
N GLY A 237 6.31 3.61 -8.94
CA GLY A 237 6.23 3.76 -10.39
C GLY A 237 4.83 4.07 -10.90
N ASP A 238 4.65 4.06 -12.23
CA ASP A 238 3.35 4.30 -12.86
C ASP A 238 2.46 3.08 -12.64
N GLY A 239 1.64 3.11 -11.60
CA GLY A 239 0.75 2.02 -11.24
C GLY A 239 -0.34 1.73 -12.27
N THR A 240 -0.44 2.46 -13.39
CA THR A 240 -1.42 2.20 -14.45
C THR A 240 -1.12 0.89 -15.18
N GLY A 241 -2.11 -0.01 -15.30
CA GLY A 241 -1.91 -1.31 -15.94
C GLY A 241 -1.37 -1.30 -17.38
N SER A 242 -1.54 -0.21 -18.13
CA SER A 242 -0.98 -0.06 -19.47
C SER A 242 0.43 0.56 -19.52
N SER A 243 0.96 1.03 -18.39
CA SER A 243 2.29 1.65 -18.33
C SER A 243 3.41 0.62 -18.54
N THR A 244 4.62 1.10 -18.82
CA THR A 244 5.82 0.24 -18.90
C THR A 244 6.03 -0.52 -17.60
N PHE A 245 5.92 0.15 -16.45
CA PHE A 245 6.03 -0.46 -15.13
C PHE A 245 4.93 -1.51 -14.90
N GLY A 246 3.67 -1.19 -15.21
CA GLY A 246 2.54 -2.10 -15.03
C GLY A 246 2.67 -3.38 -15.87
N GLN A 247 3.20 -3.28 -17.10
CA GLN A 247 3.46 -4.42 -17.96
C GLN A 247 4.64 -5.28 -17.47
N ALA A 248 5.75 -4.65 -17.08
CA ALA A 248 6.91 -5.34 -16.51
C ALA A 248 6.53 -6.08 -15.22
N TRP A 249 5.79 -5.41 -14.33
CA TRP A 249 5.25 -5.97 -13.10
C TRP A 249 4.39 -7.20 -13.38
N CYS A 250 3.43 -7.10 -14.31
CA CYS A 250 2.55 -8.23 -14.60
C CYS A 250 3.26 -9.39 -15.27
N THR A 251 4.33 -9.13 -16.00
CA THR A 251 5.19 -10.19 -16.54
C THR A 251 5.94 -10.89 -15.39
N ALA A 252 6.60 -10.15 -14.50
CA ALA A 252 7.28 -10.72 -13.33
C ALA A 252 6.33 -11.53 -12.42
N VAL A 253 5.08 -11.05 -12.22
CA VAL A 253 4.08 -11.78 -11.44
C VAL A 253 3.57 -13.04 -12.15
N ALA A 254 3.50 -13.02 -13.48
CA ALA A 254 3.13 -14.20 -14.26
C ALA A 254 4.22 -15.29 -14.17
N ASP A 255 5.49 -14.88 -14.17
CA ASP A 255 6.64 -15.77 -14.01
C ASP A 255 6.80 -16.24 -12.55
N ARG A 256 6.54 -15.35 -11.60
CA ARG A 256 6.74 -15.55 -10.14
C ARG A 256 5.61 -14.95 -9.32
N ALA A 257 4.59 -15.77 -9.04
CA ALA A 257 3.40 -15.33 -8.30
C ALA A 257 3.71 -14.82 -6.87
N GLU A 258 4.81 -15.25 -6.26
CA GLU A 258 5.26 -14.78 -4.95
C GLU A 258 5.63 -13.29 -4.94
N VAL A 259 6.05 -12.71 -6.08
CA VAL A 259 6.36 -11.28 -6.21
C VAL A 259 5.14 -10.43 -5.83
N ALA A 260 3.94 -10.83 -6.26
CA ALA A 260 2.70 -10.10 -6.00
C ALA A 260 2.32 -10.07 -4.51
N THR A 261 2.64 -11.13 -3.77
CA THR A 261 2.25 -11.28 -2.36
C THR A 261 3.34 -10.82 -1.39
N GLY A 262 4.60 -11.00 -1.78
CA GLY A 262 5.77 -10.63 -1.00
C GLY A 262 6.18 -9.16 -1.12
N SER A 263 5.64 -8.42 -2.09
CA SER A 263 6.04 -7.02 -2.33
C SER A 263 4.93 -6.01 -2.11
N TYR A 264 5.28 -4.73 -2.19
CA TYR A 264 4.40 -3.57 -2.03
C TYR A 264 4.53 -2.62 -3.22
N LEU A 265 3.43 -1.99 -3.63
CA LEU A 265 3.40 -1.02 -4.73
C LEU A 265 3.02 0.37 -4.21
N TRP A 266 3.68 1.38 -4.75
CA TRP A 266 3.42 2.81 -4.58
C TRP A 266 3.22 3.44 -5.96
N SER A 267 1.99 3.82 -6.28
CA SER A 267 1.68 4.47 -7.57
C SER A 267 1.91 5.97 -7.48
N PHE A 268 2.45 6.60 -8.52
CA PHE A 268 2.35 8.07 -8.70
C PHE A 268 1.11 8.52 -9.49
N GLU A 269 0.32 7.56 -9.97
CA GLU A 269 -0.91 7.83 -10.73
C GLU A 269 -2.18 7.38 -9.97
N PRO A 270 -3.32 8.09 -10.11
CA PRO A 270 -3.43 9.34 -10.88
C PRO A 270 -2.72 10.51 -10.18
N SER A 271 -1.95 11.30 -10.93
CA SER A 271 -1.32 12.52 -10.40
C SER A 271 -2.32 13.67 -10.45
N LEU A 272 -2.74 14.16 -9.28
CA LEU A 272 -3.74 15.21 -9.16
C LEU A 272 -3.09 16.59 -9.23
N LEU A 273 -3.88 17.56 -9.71
CA LEU A 273 -3.50 18.96 -9.70
C LEU A 273 -4.07 19.66 -8.46
N GLY A 274 -3.26 20.53 -7.87
CA GLY A 274 -3.68 21.41 -6.79
C GLY A 274 -2.97 21.12 -5.48
N ARG A 275 -3.54 21.66 -4.40
CA ARG A 275 -2.91 21.69 -3.08
C ARG A 275 -3.84 21.08 -2.05
N TYR A 276 -3.43 19.97 -1.45
CA TYR A 276 -4.25 19.20 -0.53
C TYR A 276 -3.61 19.21 0.87
N THR A 277 -4.37 19.63 1.86
CA THR A 277 -4.01 19.45 3.27
C THR A 277 -4.39 18.06 3.73
N ARG A 278 -3.88 17.61 4.88
CA ARG A 278 -4.32 16.37 5.54
C ARG A 278 -5.84 16.27 5.68
N ALA A 279 -6.50 17.39 5.97
CA ALA A 279 -7.96 17.43 6.18
C ALA A 279 -8.76 17.39 4.87
N THR A 280 -8.12 17.68 3.75
CA THR A 280 -8.74 17.75 2.43
C THR A 280 -8.16 16.74 1.45
N ALA A 281 -7.34 15.79 1.92
CA ALA A 281 -6.75 14.73 1.10
C ALA A 281 -7.84 13.98 0.32
N PRO A 282 -7.52 13.49 -0.90
CA PRO A 282 -8.48 12.71 -1.69
C PRO A 282 -8.87 11.43 -0.95
N SER A 283 -9.87 10.72 -1.47
CA SER A 283 -10.05 9.32 -1.06
C SER A 283 -8.98 8.47 -1.71
N TYR A 284 -8.37 7.55 -0.95
CA TYR A 284 -7.38 6.61 -1.45
C TYR A 284 -7.87 5.83 -2.68
N ASP A 285 -7.35 6.19 -3.85
CA ASP A 285 -7.74 5.61 -5.14
C ASP A 285 -6.59 5.64 -6.18
N PRO A 286 -5.41 5.06 -5.87
CA PRO A 286 -4.34 4.95 -6.85
C PRO A 286 -4.73 4.09 -8.05
N ASN A 287 -4.17 4.41 -9.21
CA ASN A 287 -4.20 3.54 -10.37
C ASN A 287 -3.60 2.17 -10.02
N GLN A 288 -4.17 1.13 -10.64
CA GLN A 288 -3.83 -0.26 -10.36
C GLN A 288 -3.21 -0.92 -11.58
N VAL A 289 -2.20 -1.77 -11.33
CA VAL A 289 -1.63 -2.65 -12.34
C VAL A 289 -2.68 -3.64 -12.82
N ALA A 290 -2.54 -4.18 -14.04
CA ALA A 290 -3.57 -5.02 -14.66
C ALA A 290 -3.64 -6.47 -14.12
N CYS A 291 -2.90 -6.78 -13.05
CA CYS A 291 -2.74 -8.11 -12.47
C CYS A 291 -2.64 -8.03 -10.94
N ALA A 292 -2.28 -9.14 -10.27
CA ALA A 292 -2.12 -9.15 -8.83
C ALA A 292 -0.97 -8.23 -8.38
N GLY A 293 -1.23 -7.44 -7.34
CA GLY A 293 -0.25 -6.57 -6.72
C GLY A 293 -0.81 -5.95 -5.44
N ARG A 294 0.07 -5.59 -4.51
CA ARG A 294 -0.33 -4.95 -3.26
C ARG A 294 -0.11 -3.44 -3.38
N MET A 295 -1.05 -2.75 -4.05
CA MET A 295 -1.09 -1.29 -4.02
C MET A 295 -1.39 -0.81 -2.61
N VAL A 296 -0.42 -0.12 -2.01
CA VAL A 296 -0.44 0.29 -0.61
C VAL A 296 -0.01 1.73 -0.39
N ALA A 297 0.55 2.40 -1.38
CA ALA A 297 0.85 3.81 -1.31
C ALA A 297 0.46 4.51 -2.62
N TRP A 298 0.24 5.80 -2.54
CA TRP A 298 -0.14 6.65 -3.65
C TRP A 298 0.46 8.03 -3.46
N GLN A 299 1.37 8.44 -4.35
CA GLN A 299 1.78 9.82 -4.49
C GLN A 299 0.75 10.49 -5.40
N TYR A 300 -0.13 11.29 -4.80
CA TYR A 300 -1.27 11.85 -5.49
C TYR A 300 -1.05 13.30 -5.92
N VAL A 301 0.00 13.97 -5.45
CA VAL A 301 0.44 15.27 -5.97
C VAL A 301 1.96 15.29 -6.05
N LEU A 302 2.46 15.62 -7.24
CA LEU A 302 3.82 16.12 -7.45
C LEU A 302 3.84 17.63 -7.26
N SER A 303 4.62 18.12 -6.30
CA SER A 303 4.73 19.54 -5.96
C SER A 303 5.60 20.31 -6.94
N SER A 304 6.57 19.63 -7.56
CA SER A 304 7.49 20.21 -8.55
C SER A 304 8.17 21.50 -8.06
N GLY A 305 8.64 21.55 -6.81
CA GLY A 305 9.32 22.73 -6.26
C GLY A 305 8.40 23.74 -5.58
N ALA A 306 7.21 23.34 -5.15
CA ALA A 306 6.26 24.21 -4.43
C ALA A 306 6.79 24.60 -3.03
N ASP A 307 6.06 25.48 -2.33
CA ASP A 307 6.34 25.83 -0.93
C ASP A 307 5.21 25.29 -0.02
N PRO A 308 5.48 24.30 0.87
CA PRO A 308 6.75 23.60 1.06
C PRO A 308 7.01 22.59 -0.07
N ASP A 309 8.31 22.34 -0.32
CA ASP A 309 8.81 21.52 -1.43
C ASP A 309 8.76 20.03 -1.07
N VAL A 310 7.53 19.50 -1.05
CA VAL A 310 7.20 18.12 -0.70
C VAL A 310 6.06 17.62 -1.57
N ASP A 311 6.15 16.37 -2.00
CA ASP A 311 5.07 15.67 -2.69
C ASP A 311 4.05 15.15 -1.67
N SER A 312 2.80 14.91 -2.08
CA SER A 312 1.75 14.47 -1.16
C SER A 312 1.35 13.03 -1.38
N ASP A 313 1.25 12.29 -0.29
CA ASP A 313 1.04 10.85 -0.32
C ASP A 313 -0.08 10.38 0.60
N GLU A 314 -0.65 9.24 0.22
CA GLU A 314 -1.41 8.39 1.11
C GLU A 314 -0.81 6.99 1.15
N ALA A 315 -0.80 6.36 2.32
CA ALA A 315 -0.39 4.98 2.48
C ALA A 315 -1.38 4.18 3.32
N LEU A 316 -1.53 2.90 3.02
CA LEU A 316 -2.26 1.96 3.84
C LEU A 316 -1.37 1.54 5.01
N SER A 317 -1.93 1.50 6.23
CA SER A 317 -1.20 1.15 7.46
C SER A 317 -0.60 -0.28 7.51
N LYS A 318 -0.79 -1.07 6.45
CA LYS A 318 -0.13 -2.37 6.22
C LYS A 318 1.23 -2.24 5.53
N LEU A 319 1.59 -1.06 5.02
CA LEU A 319 2.92 -0.76 4.50
C LEU A 319 3.89 -0.76 5.71
N PRO A 320 4.95 -1.60 5.71
CA PRO A 320 5.83 -1.72 6.86
C PRO A 320 6.85 -0.57 6.88
N LEU A 321 6.37 0.62 7.24
CA LEU A 321 7.17 1.82 7.46
C LEU A 321 8.19 1.61 8.58
N TRP A 322 9.27 2.39 8.54
CA TRP A 322 10.25 2.45 9.63
C TRP A 322 9.81 3.45 10.69
N TYR A 323 9.61 2.99 11.93
CA TYR A 323 9.36 3.85 13.07
C TYR A 323 10.60 3.81 14.00
N PRO A 324 11.51 4.80 13.90
CA PRO A 324 12.72 4.86 14.74
C PRO A 324 12.46 5.22 16.21
#